data_AF-A0A7C9CMD0-F1
#
_entry.id   AF-A0A7C9CMD0-F1
#
_cell.length_a   1.000
_cell.length_b   1.000
_cell.length_c   1.000
_cell.angle_alpha   90.00
_cell.angle_beta   90.00
_cell.angle_gamma   90.00
#
_symmetry.space_group_name_H-M   'P 1'
#
loop_
_entity.id
_entity.type
_entity.pdbx_description
1 polymer ?
#
loop_
_entity_poly.entity_id
_entity_poly.type
_entity_poly.pdbx_seq_one_letter_code
_entity_poly.pdbx_strand_id
1 'polypeptide(L)'
;FFSNVRWQIGEVSSIKFCMDSWLVTEPLKTAFRCLFVISAQKKEVISNMGWFEGNVWRWALSWQRELVTEEITQLNLLQGLLQHHHPVKAARDRIIWSNSRGFTVKSLLTEADKLSNGEAVFDSLVGTVWKKIAPPKVEFMLWLALLGKLNTRDMLVKKGILDQQANLCIFCSEQPETIDHLLLQCHLSWQVWCNVAQGLRIQIERQMTFRQFYDVWMSQQYSHSLRKKFHIAAFFAVSWSLWTARNKKNFEQQEVHLDTLCHLIRWRIIWWSKAWKEYNPYSTEELVRNFDSIPILFS
;
A
#
# COMPACT_ATOMS: atom_id res chain seq x y z
N PHE A 1 8.85 -10.58 -5.95
CA PHE A 1 9.87 -9.63 -6.44
C PHE A 1 10.80 -10.22 -7.48
N PHE A 2 11.53 -11.32 -7.21
CA PHE A 2 12.54 -11.84 -8.14
C PHE A 2 12.01 -12.47 -9.44
N SER A 3 10.70 -12.75 -9.57
CA SER A 3 10.14 -13.34 -10.79
C SER A 3 10.06 -12.37 -11.96
N ASN A 4 10.09 -11.07 -11.69
CA ASN A 4 9.83 -10.01 -12.67
C ASN A 4 11.04 -9.08 -12.87
N VAL A 5 12.18 -9.51 -12.36
CA VAL A 5 13.40 -8.74 -12.29
C VAL A 5 14.55 -9.64 -12.72
N ARG A 6 15.37 -9.16 -13.65
CA ARG A 6 16.57 -9.85 -14.11
C ARG A 6 17.78 -8.92 -14.08
N TRP A 7 18.97 -9.48 -13.99
CA TRP A 7 20.21 -8.74 -14.10
C TRP A 7 20.56 -8.47 -15.55
N GLN A 8 20.99 -7.26 -15.82
CA GLN A 8 21.69 -6.85 -17.03
C GLN A 8 23.18 -6.78 -16.69
N ILE A 9 23.97 -7.54 -17.44
CA ILE A 9 25.41 -7.73 -17.22
C ILE A 9 26.17 -6.44 -17.54
N GLY A 10 27.03 -5.99 -16.61
CA GLY A 10 28.05 -4.96 -16.85
C GLY A 10 29.46 -5.52 -16.67
N GLU A 11 30.27 -4.89 -15.82
CA GLU A 11 31.61 -5.29 -15.36
C GLU A 11 31.48 -6.17 -14.11
N VAL A 12 30.60 -7.17 -14.23
CA VAL A 12 30.41 -8.40 -13.46
C VAL A 12 31.32 -8.64 -12.25
N SER A 13 31.07 -7.96 -11.15
CA SER A 13 31.66 -8.30 -9.85
C SER A 13 30.66 -8.95 -8.89
N SER A 14 29.37 -9.02 -9.24
CA SER A 14 28.31 -9.35 -8.28
C SER A 14 27.30 -10.42 -8.73
N ILE A 15 27.18 -10.68 -10.03
CA ILE A 15 26.17 -11.60 -10.58
C ILE A 15 26.70 -13.04 -10.54
N LYS A 16 25.96 -13.94 -9.89
CA LYS A 16 26.24 -15.38 -9.85
C LYS A 16 25.74 -16.05 -11.13
N PHE A 17 26.64 -16.68 -11.87
CA PHE A 17 26.38 -17.23 -13.19
C PHE A 17 25.17 -18.19 -13.20
N CYS A 18 25.11 -19.14 -12.28
CA CYS A 18 24.01 -20.11 -12.25
C CYS A 18 22.79 -19.73 -11.39
N MET A 19 22.99 -18.85 -10.41
CA MET A 19 22.00 -18.62 -9.35
C MET A 19 21.10 -17.43 -9.60
N ASP A 20 21.57 -16.45 -10.36
CA ASP A 20 20.83 -15.24 -10.66
C ASP A 20 20.12 -15.35 -12.02
N SER A 21 18.98 -14.69 -12.15
CA SER A 21 18.26 -14.57 -13.41
C SER A 21 18.87 -13.41 -14.21
N TRP A 22 19.63 -13.71 -15.26
CA TRP A 22 20.31 -12.71 -16.09
C TRP A 22 20.29 -13.06 -17.58
N LEU A 23 20.42 -14.35 -17.92
CA LEU A 23 20.40 -14.82 -19.31
C LEU A 23 18.97 -15.06 -19.83
N VAL A 24 18.14 -15.71 -19.01
CA VAL A 24 16.74 -16.03 -19.32
C VAL A 24 15.83 -15.54 -18.18
N THR A 25 14.52 -15.80 -18.26
CA THR A 25 13.55 -15.33 -17.25
C THR A 25 13.78 -15.95 -15.86
N GLU A 26 14.33 -17.16 -15.82
CA GLU A 26 14.69 -17.88 -14.60
C GLU A 26 16.20 -18.12 -14.48
N PRO A 27 16.73 -18.41 -13.28
CA PRO A 27 18.14 -18.76 -13.11
C PRO A 27 18.56 -19.98 -13.95
N LEU A 28 19.83 -20.01 -14.40
CA LEU A 28 20.35 -21.13 -15.20
C LEU A 28 20.29 -22.47 -14.46
N LYS A 29 20.37 -22.47 -13.12
CA LYS A 29 20.18 -23.70 -12.32
C LYS A 29 18.80 -24.37 -12.54
N THR A 30 17.80 -23.58 -12.95
CA THR A 30 16.45 -24.05 -13.24
C THR A 30 16.31 -24.37 -14.72
N ALA A 31 16.65 -23.42 -15.61
CA ALA A 31 16.49 -23.56 -17.06
C ALA A 31 17.40 -24.65 -17.67
N PHE A 32 18.64 -24.78 -17.17
CA PHE A 32 19.64 -25.73 -17.65
C PHE A 32 20.07 -26.67 -16.52
N ARG A 33 19.10 -27.31 -15.88
CA ARG A 33 19.30 -28.13 -14.67
C ARG A 33 20.38 -29.21 -14.85
N CYS A 34 20.39 -29.90 -15.99
CA CYS A 34 21.37 -30.96 -16.27
C CYS A 34 22.81 -30.42 -16.30
N LEU A 35 23.04 -29.32 -17.03
CA LEU A 35 24.34 -28.63 -17.07
C LEU A 35 24.73 -28.08 -15.70
N PHE A 36 23.78 -27.54 -14.94
CA PHE A 36 24.04 -27.05 -13.59
C PHE A 36 24.52 -28.16 -12.63
N VAL A 37 23.93 -29.35 -12.70
CA VAL A 37 24.31 -30.48 -11.84
C VAL A 37 25.76 -30.91 -12.07
N ILE A 38 26.25 -30.82 -13.29
CA ILE A 38 27.59 -31.28 -13.68
C ILE A 38 28.63 -30.15 -13.81
N SER A 39 28.22 -28.89 -13.65
CA SER A 39 29.16 -27.75 -13.66
C SER A 39 30.11 -27.81 -12.45
N ALA A 40 31.39 -27.51 -12.68
CA ALA A 40 32.37 -27.34 -11.61
C ALA A 40 32.27 -25.97 -10.91
N GLN A 41 31.60 -25.00 -11.53
CA GLN A 41 31.56 -23.59 -11.12
C GLN A 41 30.15 -23.13 -10.67
N LYS A 42 29.42 -24.00 -9.96
CA LYS A 42 27.97 -23.81 -9.64
C LYS A 42 27.63 -22.52 -8.87
N LYS A 43 28.59 -21.99 -8.10
CA LYS A 43 28.40 -20.83 -7.20
C LYS A 43 29.20 -19.60 -7.64
N GLU A 44 29.91 -19.70 -8.77
CA GLU A 44 30.81 -18.66 -9.23
C GLU A 44 30.07 -17.44 -9.78
N VAL A 45 30.74 -16.29 -9.66
CA VAL A 45 30.33 -15.05 -10.30
C VAL A 45 30.76 -15.04 -11.77
N ILE A 46 30.03 -14.32 -12.62
CA ILE A 46 30.31 -14.28 -14.06
C ILE A 46 31.77 -13.86 -14.37
N SER A 47 32.39 -12.98 -13.58
CA SER A 47 33.81 -12.61 -13.76
C SER A 47 34.78 -13.79 -13.65
N ASN A 48 34.43 -14.83 -12.88
CA ASN A 48 35.25 -16.03 -12.72
C ASN A 48 34.93 -17.11 -13.77
N MET A 49 34.00 -16.85 -14.68
CA MET A 49 33.54 -17.80 -15.70
C MET A 49 34.23 -17.58 -17.05
N GLY A 50 35.27 -16.75 -17.12
CA GLY A 50 35.88 -16.37 -18.39
C GLY A 50 36.96 -15.29 -18.26
N TRP A 51 37.42 -14.80 -19.41
CA TRP A 51 38.38 -13.68 -19.48
C TRP A 51 38.09 -12.78 -20.68
N PHE A 52 38.61 -11.56 -20.66
CA PHE A 52 38.60 -10.68 -21.83
C PHE A 52 39.82 -10.97 -22.71
N GLU A 53 39.56 -11.27 -23.98
CA GLU A 53 40.56 -11.28 -25.04
C GLU A 53 40.35 -10.02 -25.89
N GLY A 54 41.18 -9.00 -25.64
CA GLY A 54 40.92 -7.66 -26.18
C GLY A 54 39.62 -7.08 -25.61
N ASN A 55 38.65 -6.74 -26.46
CA ASN A 55 37.32 -6.26 -26.06
C ASN A 55 36.23 -7.33 -26.12
N VAL A 56 36.59 -8.59 -26.37
CA VAL A 56 35.64 -9.70 -26.50
C VAL A 56 35.74 -10.58 -25.26
N TRP A 57 34.60 -10.90 -24.65
CA TRP A 57 34.53 -11.84 -23.54
C TRP A 57 34.59 -13.30 -24.04
N ARG A 58 35.44 -14.11 -23.41
CA ARG A 58 35.57 -15.55 -23.68
C ARG A 58 35.10 -16.34 -22.46
N TRP A 59 34.11 -17.21 -22.67
CA TRP A 59 33.60 -18.09 -21.63
C TRP A 59 34.51 -19.30 -21.42
N ALA A 60 34.79 -19.61 -20.16
CA ALA A 60 35.63 -20.71 -19.68
C ALA A 60 34.79 -21.63 -18.76
N LEU A 61 33.81 -22.31 -19.35
CA LEU A 61 32.92 -23.20 -18.61
C LEU A 61 33.59 -24.54 -18.33
N SER A 62 33.63 -24.96 -17.07
CA SER A 62 34.24 -26.22 -16.64
C SER A 62 33.21 -27.21 -16.08
N TRP A 63 33.44 -28.50 -16.38
CA TRP A 63 32.54 -29.61 -16.09
C TRP A 63 33.23 -30.66 -15.22
N GLN A 64 32.48 -31.30 -14.33
CA GLN A 64 32.98 -32.33 -13.41
C GLN A 64 33.30 -33.66 -14.11
N ARG A 65 32.70 -33.89 -15.29
CA ARG A 65 32.90 -35.07 -16.13
C ARG A 65 32.68 -34.71 -17.60
N GLU A 66 33.03 -35.63 -18.49
CA GLU A 66 32.68 -35.53 -19.91
C GLU A 66 31.15 -35.48 -20.10
N LEU A 67 30.74 -34.67 -21.08
CA LEU A 67 29.34 -34.42 -21.40
C LEU A 67 28.81 -35.55 -22.30
N VAL A 68 27.60 -36.01 -22.02
CA VAL A 68 26.89 -36.93 -22.92
C VAL A 68 26.20 -36.16 -24.04
N THR A 69 25.80 -36.84 -25.12
CA THR A 69 25.18 -36.24 -26.31
C THR A 69 24.03 -35.29 -25.99
N GLU A 70 23.17 -35.63 -25.03
CA GLU A 70 22.05 -34.78 -24.61
C GLU A 70 22.51 -33.48 -23.92
N GLU A 71 23.56 -33.56 -23.10
CA GLU A 71 24.15 -32.41 -22.41
C GLU A 71 24.89 -31.50 -23.40
N ILE A 72 25.48 -32.07 -24.45
CA ILE A 72 26.10 -31.31 -25.55
C ILE A 72 25.05 -30.47 -26.28
N THR A 73 23.87 -31.03 -26.54
CA THR A 73 22.76 -30.28 -27.16
C THR A 73 22.33 -29.09 -26.29
N GLN A 74 22.20 -29.31 -24.97
CA GLN A 74 21.89 -28.24 -24.01
C GLN A 74 23.00 -27.18 -23.95
N LEU A 75 24.27 -27.60 -24.04
CA LEU A 75 25.42 -26.69 -24.07
C LEU A 75 25.41 -25.81 -25.31
N ASN A 76 25.10 -26.37 -26.48
CA ASN A 76 25.01 -25.61 -27.74
C ASN A 76 23.93 -24.52 -27.65
N LEU A 77 22.76 -24.84 -27.07
CA LEU A 77 21.70 -23.86 -26.82
C LEU A 77 22.17 -22.74 -25.88
N LEU A 78 22.84 -23.11 -24.78
CA LEU A 78 23.40 -22.15 -23.82
C LEU A 78 24.43 -21.25 -24.50
N GLN A 79 25.35 -21.80 -25.29
CA GLN A 79 26.37 -21.05 -26.00
C GLN A 79 25.77 -20.04 -27.00
N GLY A 80 24.70 -20.41 -27.71
CA GLY A 80 23.97 -19.49 -28.58
C GLY A 80 23.40 -18.29 -27.82
N LEU A 81 22.83 -18.52 -26.62
CA LEU A 81 22.35 -17.43 -25.77
C LEU A 81 23.48 -16.54 -25.23
N LEU A 82 24.60 -17.16 -24.83
CA LEU A 82 25.78 -16.48 -24.30
C LEU A 82 26.49 -15.60 -25.35
N GLN A 83 26.36 -15.91 -26.63
CA GLN A 83 26.91 -15.09 -27.71
C GLN A 83 26.28 -13.69 -27.72
N HIS A 84 24.98 -13.61 -27.46
CA HIS A 84 24.22 -12.36 -27.47
C HIS A 84 24.20 -11.65 -26.10
N HIS A 85 24.69 -12.30 -25.04
CA HIS A 85 24.65 -11.79 -23.67
C HIS A 85 26.02 -11.97 -22.99
N HIS A 86 26.91 -11.00 -23.19
CA HIS A 86 28.27 -11.02 -22.66
C HIS A 86 28.60 -9.76 -21.82
N PRO A 87 29.53 -9.87 -20.86
CA PRO A 87 30.08 -8.73 -20.13
C PRO A 87 30.58 -7.61 -21.04
N VAL A 88 30.32 -6.36 -20.64
CA VAL A 88 30.80 -5.16 -21.34
C VAL A 88 31.75 -4.41 -20.42
N LYS A 89 32.97 -4.13 -20.89
CA LYS A 89 33.99 -3.39 -20.13
C LYS A 89 33.46 -2.03 -19.65
N ALA A 90 33.78 -1.68 -18.40
CA ALA A 90 33.40 -0.41 -17.76
C ALA A 90 31.88 -0.12 -17.66
N ALA A 91 31.01 -1.10 -17.91
CA ALA A 91 29.57 -0.98 -17.64
C ALA A 91 29.27 -1.40 -16.18
N ARG A 92 28.23 -0.86 -15.55
CA ARG A 92 27.80 -1.34 -14.22
C ARG A 92 26.71 -2.40 -14.35
N ASP A 93 26.73 -3.40 -13.48
CA ASP A 93 25.63 -4.35 -13.34
C ASP A 93 24.34 -3.59 -12.98
N ARG A 94 23.23 -3.90 -13.68
CA ARG A 94 21.94 -3.25 -13.46
C ARG A 94 20.85 -4.29 -13.24
N ILE A 95 19.90 -3.94 -12.41
CA ILE A 95 18.67 -4.69 -12.24
C ILE A 95 17.62 -4.11 -13.20
N ILE A 96 17.07 -4.92 -14.09
CA ILE A 96 16.07 -4.52 -15.08
C ILE A 96 14.76 -5.30 -14.88
N TRP A 97 13.64 -4.67 -15.23
CA TRP A 97 12.33 -5.32 -15.25
C TRP A 97 12.24 -6.29 -16.44
N SER A 98 11.82 -7.53 -16.20
CA SER A 98 11.76 -8.58 -17.23
C SER A 98 10.50 -8.49 -18.12
N ASN A 99 9.53 -7.66 -17.76
CA ASN A 99 8.33 -7.41 -18.56
C ASN A 99 8.68 -6.61 -19.82
N SER A 100 8.18 -7.03 -20.99
CA SER A 100 8.32 -6.34 -22.27
C SER A 100 7.84 -4.88 -22.25
N ARG A 101 6.93 -4.54 -21.33
CA ARG A 101 6.42 -3.16 -21.14
C ARG A 101 7.26 -2.30 -20.19
N GLY A 102 8.34 -2.83 -19.62
CA GLY A 102 9.20 -2.13 -18.67
C GLY A 102 8.59 -1.95 -17.27
N PHE A 103 9.18 -1.05 -16.48
CA PHE A 103 8.72 -0.73 -15.13
C PHE A 103 7.39 0.00 -15.16
N THR A 104 6.43 -0.45 -14.36
CA THR A 104 5.23 0.32 -14.03
C THR A 104 5.00 0.31 -12.52
N VAL A 105 4.39 1.37 -11.98
CA VAL A 105 4.00 1.42 -10.56
C VAL A 105 3.11 0.23 -10.21
N LYS A 106 2.18 -0.13 -11.11
CA LYS A 106 1.31 -1.30 -10.97
C LYS A 106 2.11 -2.60 -10.82
N SER A 107 3.10 -2.83 -11.68
CA SER A 107 3.89 -4.07 -11.65
C SER A 107 4.82 -4.14 -10.43
N LEU A 108 5.35 -3.01 -9.96
CA LEU A 108 6.07 -2.93 -8.68
C LEU A 108 5.15 -3.28 -7.49
N LEU A 109 3.96 -2.68 -7.44
CA LEU A 109 2.99 -2.95 -6.37
C LEU A 109 2.59 -4.42 -6.35
N THR A 110 2.25 -5.01 -7.50
CA THR A 110 1.95 -6.45 -7.59
C THR A 110 3.10 -7.34 -7.10
N GLU A 111 4.36 -6.95 -7.34
CA GLU A 111 5.52 -7.70 -6.85
C GLU A 111 5.84 -7.48 -5.38
N ALA A 112 5.53 -6.29 -4.84
CA ALA A 112 5.61 -5.98 -3.43
C ALA A 112 4.51 -6.72 -2.66
N ASP A 113 3.29 -6.78 -3.22
CA ASP A 113 2.16 -7.50 -2.66
C ASP A 113 2.45 -9.00 -2.54
N LYS A 114 3.18 -9.60 -3.50
CA LYS A 114 3.66 -10.99 -3.40
C LYS A 114 4.71 -11.23 -2.30
N LEU A 115 5.48 -10.20 -1.91
CA LEU A 115 6.51 -10.32 -0.88
C LEU A 115 5.94 -10.14 0.53
N SER A 116 4.95 -9.28 0.66
CA SER A 116 4.12 -9.25 1.85
C SER A 116 3.28 -10.52 1.84
N ASN A 117 3.53 -11.44 2.78
CA ASN A 117 2.61 -12.53 3.11
C ASN A 117 1.21 -12.04 3.60
N GLY A 118 0.88 -10.75 3.38
CA GLY A 118 -0.38 -10.12 3.68
C GLY A 118 -1.26 -10.06 2.44
N GLU A 119 -2.03 -11.13 2.30
CA GLU A 119 -3.44 -11.24 1.88
C GLU A 119 -4.10 -10.03 1.19
N ALA A 120 -4.99 -10.34 0.24
CA ALA A 120 -6.21 -9.68 -0.30
C ALA A 120 -6.82 -8.37 0.29
N VAL A 121 -6.27 -7.82 1.37
CA VAL A 121 -6.65 -6.57 2.04
C VAL A 121 -6.47 -5.35 1.14
N PHE A 122 -5.44 -5.30 0.28
CA PHE A 122 -5.20 -4.16 -0.60
C PHE A 122 -6.33 -3.99 -1.63
N ASP A 123 -6.65 -5.06 -2.37
CA ASP A 123 -7.68 -5.03 -3.41
C ASP A 123 -9.10 -4.86 -2.83
N SER A 124 -9.39 -5.45 -1.66
CA SER A 124 -10.72 -5.31 -1.03
C SER A 124 -10.99 -3.89 -0.51
N LEU A 125 -9.98 -3.17 -0.01
CA LEU A 125 -10.13 -1.81 0.51
C LEU A 125 -10.29 -0.74 -0.58
N VAL A 126 -9.66 -0.92 -1.74
CA VAL A 126 -9.74 0.05 -2.84
C VAL A 126 -11.20 0.22 -3.30
N GLY A 127 -11.95 -0.88 -3.42
CA GLY A 127 -13.36 -0.81 -3.83
C GLY A 127 -14.29 -0.12 -2.81
N THR A 128 -13.92 -0.08 -1.53
CA THR A 128 -14.78 0.43 -0.45
C THR A 128 -14.50 1.88 -0.09
N VAL A 129 -13.26 2.35 -0.23
CA VAL A 129 -12.88 3.73 0.15
C VAL A 129 -13.12 4.75 -0.97
N TRP A 130 -12.79 4.43 -2.22
CA TRP A 130 -12.86 5.38 -3.34
C TRP A 130 -14.29 5.54 -3.89
N LYS A 131 -15.18 6.10 -3.08
CA LYS A 131 -16.61 6.26 -3.42
C LYS A 131 -16.93 7.57 -4.14
N LYS A 132 -15.99 8.52 -4.24
CA LYS A 132 -16.21 9.88 -4.75
C LYS A 132 -17.29 10.63 -3.97
N ILE A 133 -17.38 10.34 -2.67
CA ILE A 133 -18.35 10.95 -1.74
C ILE A 133 -17.70 12.10 -0.96
N ALA A 134 -16.38 12.04 -0.75
CA ALA A 134 -15.60 13.07 -0.11
C ALA A 134 -14.46 13.55 -1.03
N PRO A 135 -13.79 14.68 -0.73
CA PRO A 135 -12.61 15.11 -1.48
C PRO A 135 -11.53 14.03 -1.51
N PRO A 136 -10.75 13.89 -2.61
CA PRO A 136 -9.76 12.81 -2.75
C PRO A 136 -8.76 12.68 -1.59
N LYS A 137 -8.36 13.81 -0.98
CA LYS A 137 -7.46 13.83 0.19
C LYS A 137 -8.07 13.15 1.43
N VAL A 138 -9.39 13.19 1.57
CA VAL A 138 -10.13 12.56 2.67
C VAL A 138 -10.18 11.05 2.44
N GLU A 139 -10.53 10.63 1.23
CA GLU A 139 -10.58 9.20 0.86
C GLU A 139 -9.17 8.58 0.99
N PHE A 140 -8.13 9.30 0.55
CA PHE A 140 -6.74 8.87 0.71
C PHE A 140 -6.31 8.74 2.18
N MET A 141 -6.65 9.72 3.03
CA MET A 141 -6.36 9.65 4.47
C MET A 141 -7.05 8.45 5.11
N LEU A 142 -8.32 8.20 4.77
CA LEU A 142 -9.06 7.06 5.29
C LEU A 142 -8.47 5.74 4.82
N TRP A 143 -8.06 5.63 3.56
CA TRP A 143 -7.36 4.46 3.04
C TRP A 143 -6.06 4.18 3.83
N LEU A 144 -5.27 5.22 4.12
CA LEU A 144 -4.09 5.07 4.99
C LEU A 144 -4.46 4.65 6.42
N ALA A 145 -5.56 5.17 6.98
CA ALA A 145 -6.03 4.79 8.30
C ALA A 145 -6.37 3.30 8.38
N LEU A 146 -7.11 2.79 7.39
CA LEU A 146 -7.54 1.39 7.32
C LEU A 146 -6.37 0.43 7.05
N LEU A 147 -5.27 0.93 6.46
CA LEU A 147 -4.02 0.17 6.30
C LEU A 147 -3.11 0.24 7.53
N GLY A 148 -3.47 0.98 8.58
CA GLY A 148 -2.59 1.17 9.73
C GLY A 148 -1.39 2.08 9.46
N LYS A 149 -1.43 2.91 8.41
CA LYS A 149 -0.27 3.66 7.88
C LYS A 149 -0.31 5.17 8.17
N LEU A 150 -1.28 5.67 8.93
CA LEU A 150 -1.25 7.05 9.40
C LEU A 150 -0.10 7.28 10.37
N ASN A 151 0.43 8.51 10.39
CA ASN A 151 1.50 8.92 11.30
C ASN A 151 0.96 9.27 12.70
N THR A 152 0.28 8.30 13.32
CA THR A 152 -0.04 8.30 14.75
C THR A 152 1.26 8.18 15.57
N ARG A 153 1.24 8.60 16.84
CA ARG A 153 2.47 8.57 17.65
C ARG A 153 3.02 7.16 17.82
N ASP A 154 2.17 6.13 17.95
CA ASP A 154 2.65 4.74 17.99
C ASP A 154 3.44 4.34 16.73
N MET A 155 2.99 4.79 15.55
CA MET A 155 3.68 4.56 14.28
C MET A 155 4.96 5.37 14.15
N LEU A 156 5.01 6.58 14.70
CA LEU A 156 6.22 7.40 14.74
C LEU A 156 7.27 6.82 15.69
N VAL A 157 6.84 6.25 16.83
CA VAL A 157 7.73 5.51 17.74
C VAL A 157 8.28 4.25 17.06
N LYS A 158 7.44 3.46 16.38
CA LYS A 158 7.89 2.30 15.58
C LYS A 158 8.90 2.68 14.49
N LYS A 159 8.84 3.91 13.98
CA LYS A 159 9.79 4.46 12.99
C LYS A 159 11.06 5.04 13.62
N GLY A 160 11.17 5.06 14.95
CA GLY A 160 12.30 5.69 15.67
C GLY A 160 12.32 7.22 15.58
N ILE A 161 11.19 7.85 15.26
CA ILE A 161 11.08 9.32 15.14
C ILE A 161 10.73 9.95 16.50
N LEU A 162 9.95 9.24 17.31
CA LEU A 162 9.55 9.66 18.65
C LEU A 162 10.01 8.62 19.69
N ASP A 163 10.25 9.08 20.91
CA ASP A 163 10.50 8.20 22.05
C ASP A 163 9.20 7.54 22.56
N GLN A 164 9.33 6.38 23.20
CA GLN A 164 8.19 5.63 23.74
C GLN A 164 7.36 6.46 24.73
N GLN A 165 8.01 7.31 25.52
CA GLN A 165 7.39 8.19 26.51
C GLN A 165 6.50 9.27 25.86
N ALA A 166 6.77 9.61 24.60
CA ALA A 166 5.96 10.57 23.85
C ALA A 166 4.65 9.95 23.32
N ASN A 167 4.46 8.63 23.39
CA ASN A 167 3.28 7.95 22.86
C ASN A 167 2.06 8.08 23.78
N LEU A 168 1.55 9.31 23.91
CA LEU A 168 0.27 9.60 24.53
C LEU A 168 -0.64 10.30 23.53
N CYS A 169 -1.92 9.95 23.53
CA CYS A 169 -2.95 10.52 22.68
C CYS A 169 -3.02 12.03 22.82
N ILE A 170 -2.97 12.76 21.70
CA ILE A 170 -3.05 14.22 21.69
C ILE A 170 -4.35 14.77 22.30
N PHE A 171 -5.43 14.01 22.25
CA PHE A 171 -6.72 14.45 22.78
C PHE A 171 -6.83 14.27 24.29
N CYS A 172 -6.64 13.05 24.81
CA CYS A 172 -6.83 12.76 26.24
C CYS A 172 -5.55 12.77 27.07
N SER A 173 -4.37 12.57 26.46
CA SER A 173 -3.08 12.38 27.16
C SER A 173 -3.03 11.22 28.16
N GLU A 174 -3.98 10.29 28.11
CA GLU A 174 -4.11 9.18 29.08
C GLU A 174 -3.70 7.82 28.52
N GLN A 175 -3.89 7.60 27.22
CA GLN A 175 -3.68 6.31 26.56
C GLN A 175 -2.74 6.47 25.35
N PRO A 176 -2.06 5.40 24.91
CA PRO A 176 -1.25 5.42 23.70
C PRO A 176 -2.01 5.89 22.47
N GLU A 177 -1.37 6.72 21.63
CA GLU A 177 -2.00 7.19 20.40
C GLU A 177 -1.87 6.15 19.29
N THR A 178 -2.80 5.19 19.26
CA THR A 178 -3.02 4.30 18.12
C THR A 178 -4.09 4.86 17.19
N ILE A 179 -4.22 4.33 15.97
CA ILE A 179 -5.32 4.71 15.05
C ILE A 179 -6.68 4.40 15.68
N ASP A 180 -6.83 3.23 16.29
CA ASP A 180 -8.06 2.81 16.95
C ASP A 180 -8.44 3.76 18.08
N HIS A 181 -7.47 4.10 18.93
CA HIS A 181 -7.71 5.05 20.01
C HIS A 181 -8.01 6.44 19.48
N LEU A 182 -7.15 6.98 18.60
CA LEU A 182 -7.28 8.34 18.11
C LEU A 182 -8.59 8.57 17.35
N LEU A 183 -8.96 7.68 16.43
CA LEU A 183 -10.09 7.88 15.54
C LEU A 183 -11.41 7.32 16.07
N LEU A 184 -11.40 6.47 17.11
CA LEU A 184 -12.63 5.84 17.63
C LEU A 184 -12.71 5.81 19.15
N GLN A 185 -11.73 5.21 19.83
CA GLN A 185 -11.89 4.83 21.23
C GLN A 185 -11.59 5.97 22.22
N CYS A 186 -10.88 7.02 21.83
CA CYS A 186 -10.63 8.20 22.67
C CYS A 186 -11.95 8.84 23.10
N HIS A 187 -12.03 9.36 24.34
CA HIS A 187 -13.26 9.93 24.89
C HIS A 187 -13.88 11.01 23.99
N LEU A 188 -13.06 12.00 23.58
CA LEU A 188 -13.48 13.04 22.64
C LEU A 188 -13.96 12.47 21.30
N SER A 189 -13.19 11.56 20.70
CA SER A 189 -13.51 10.94 19.42
C SER A 189 -14.82 10.17 19.49
N TRP A 190 -15.04 9.44 20.58
CA TRP A 190 -16.26 8.70 20.82
C TRP A 190 -17.49 9.61 20.98
N GLN A 191 -17.35 10.71 21.73
CA GLN A 191 -18.43 11.71 21.86
C GLN A 191 -18.84 12.30 20.50
N VAL A 192 -17.86 12.57 19.62
CA VAL A 192 -18.12 13.03 18.25
C VAL A 192 -18.89 11.98 17.46
N TRP A 193 -18.48 10.71 17.53
CA TRP A 193 -19.20 9.61 16.88
C TRP A 193 -20.63 9.48 17.40
N CYS A 194 -20.84 9.54 18.71
CA CYS A 194 -22.18 9.50 19.31
C CYS A 194 -23.07 10.65 18.81
N ASN A 195 -22.56 11.88 18.73
CA ASN A 195 -23.32 13.03 18.24
C ASN A 195 -23.78 12.83 16.79
N VAL A 196 -22.88 12.37 15.92
CA VAL A 196 -23.18 12.14 14.51
C VAL A 196 -24.09 10.92 14.31
N ALA A 197 -23.86 9.84 15.04
CA ALA A 197 -24.68 8.65 14.99
C ALA A 197 -26.11 8.91 15.49
N GLN A 198 -26.27 9.75 16.52
CA GLN A 198 -27.57 10.20 17.01
C GLN A 198 -28.34 10.95 15.90
N GLY A 199 -27.71 11.92 15.24
CA GLY A 199 -28.31 12.66 14.13
C GLY A 199 -28.69 11.78 12.94
N LEU A 200 -27.96 10.68 12.72
CA LEU A 200 -28.26 9.71 11.66
C LEU A 200 -29.15 8.54 12.11
N ARG A 201 -29.51 8.48 13.40
CA ARG A 201 -30.26 7.38 14.04
C ARG A 201 -29.62 6.00 13.84
N ILE A 202 -28.32 5.92 14.09
CA ILE A 202 -27.51 4.70 13.98
C ILE A 202 -27.06 4.27 15.37
N GLN A 203 -27.11 2.96 15.63
CA GLN A 203 -26.51 2.37 16.83
C GLN A 203 -25.03 2.08 16.58
N ILE A 204 -24.18 2.48 17.51
CA ILE A 204 -22.72 2.32 17.41
C ILE A 204 -22.17 1.72 18.71
N GLU A 205 -21.07 0.97 18.60
CA GLU A 205 -20.36 0.41 19.75
C GLU A 205 -18.90 0.84 19.75
N ARG A 206 -18.36 1.11 20.95
CA ARG A 206 -17.02 1.67 21.13
C ARG A 206 -15.91 0.61 21.08
N GLN A 207 -16.21 -0.61 21.49
CA GLN A 207 -15.23 -1.68 21.73
C GLN A 207 -14.87 -2.42 20.42
N MET A 208 -14.45 -1.67 19.41
CA MET A 208 -13.99 -2.20 18.13
C MET A 208 -12.64 -1.58 17.75
N THR A 209 -11.91 -2.25 16.85
CA THR A 209 -10.87 -1.58 16.06
C THR A 209 -11.53 -0.60 15.08
N PHE A 210 -10.78 0.41 14.63
CA PHE A 210 -11.25 1.36 13.64
C PHE A 210 -11.64 0.67 12.32
N ARG A 211 -10.93 -0.43 11.96
CA ARG A 211 -11.27 -1.23 10.79
C ARG A 211 -12.59 -1.98 10.95
N GLN A 212 -12.79 -2.68 12.06
CA GLN A 212 -14.06 -3.36 12.34
C GLN A 212 -15.23 -2.37 12.35
N PHE A 213 -15.04 -1.21 12.97
CA PHE A 213 -16.04 -0.15 12.99
C PHE A 213 -16.36 0.38 11.58
N TYR A 214 -15.35 0.54 10.72
CA TYR A 214 -15.55 0.87 9.31
C TYR A 214 -16.36 -0.20 8.58
N ASP A 215 -16.03 -1.48 8.75
CA ASP A 215 -16.73 -2.57 8.06
C ASP A 215 -18.21 -2.66 8.50
N VAL A 216 -18.48 -2.51 9.81
CA VAL A 216 -19.86 -2.44 10.36
C VAL A 216 -20.60 -1.20 9.87
N TRP A 217 -19.94 -0.05 9.80
CA TRP A 217 -20.55 1.17 9.28
C TRP A 217 -20.90 1.02 7.80
N MET A 218 -19.99 0.51 6.98
CA MET A 218 -20.19 0.40 5.53
C MET A 218 -21.17 -0.71 5.12
N SER A 219 -21.46 -1.67 6.00
CA SER A 219 -22.42 -2.76 5.74
C SER A 219 -23.89 -2.34 5.87
N GLN A 220 -24.17 -1.18 6.47
CA GLN A 220 -25.52 -0.65 6.63
C GLN A 220 -26.24 -0.46 5.29
N GLN A 221 -27.46 -0.99 5.20
CA GLN A 221 -28.27 -0.91 3.99
C GLN A 221 -29.33 0.17 4.14
N TYR A 222 -29.53 0.94 3.07
CA TYR A 222 -30.56 1.97 2.98
C TYR A 222 -31.30 1.80 1.67
N SER A 223 -32.62 1.95 1.70
CA SER A 223 -33.48 1.98 0.51
C SER A 223 -33.16 3.20 -0.36
N HIS A 224 -33.01 4.37 0.26
CA HIS A 224 -32.67 5.61 -0.43
C HIS A 224 -31.15 5.76 -0.64
N SER A 225 -30.75 5.88 -1.90
CA SER A 225 -29.36 6.11 -2.35
C SER A 225 -28.72 7.36 -1.74
N LEU A 226 -29.48 8.45 -1.61
CA LEU A 226 -28.99 9.69 -1.02
C LEU A 226 -28.72 9.53 0.48
N ARG A 227 -29.60 8.83 1.22
CA ARG A 227 -29.38 8.48 2.64
C ARG A 227 -28.12 7.64 2.80
N LYS A 228 -27.89 6.67 1.92
CA LYS A 228 -26.64 5.89 1.88
C LYS A 228 -25.40 6.77 1.69
N LYS A 229 -25.46 7.78 0.82
CA LYS A 229 -24.35 8.72 0.63
C LYS A 229 -24.09 9.59 1.86
N PHE A 230 -25.15 10.12 2.49
CA PHE A 230 -25.02 10.86 3.76
C PHE A 230 -24.37 10.02 4.85
N HIS A 231 -24.80 8.76 4.98
CA HIS A 231 -24.23 7.79 5.90
C HIS A 231 -22.73 7.56 5.66
N ILE A 232 -22.32 7.29 4.42
CA ILE A 232 -20.91 7.10 4.07
C ILE A 232 -20.11 8.39 4.31
N ALA A 233 -20.65 9.54 3.90
CA ALA A 233 -20.02 10.84 4.06
C ALA A 233 -19.76 11.19 5.52
N ALA A 234 -20.67 10.82 6.42
CA ALA A 234 -20.53 11.05 7.85
C ALA A 234 -19.30 10.35 8.43
N PHE A 235 -19.08 9.08 8.06
CA PHE A 235 -17.87 8.37 8.49
C PHE A 235 -16.59 9.08 8.04
N PHE A 236 -16.56 9.49 6.78
CA PHE A 236 -15.41 10.16 6.17
C PHE A 236 -15.17 11.54 6.81
N ALA A 237 -16.25 12.27 7.11
CA ALA A 237 -16.21 13.59 7.71
C ALA A 237 -15.73 13.55 9.16
N VAL A 238 -16.22 12.59 9.97
CA VAL A 238 -15.76 12.41 11.35
C VAL A 238 -14.28 12.05 11.37
N SER A 239 -13.89 11.01 10.64
CA SER A 239 -12.49 10.53 10.59
C SER A 239 -11.53 11.64 10.17
N TRP A 240 -11.87 12.40 9.14
CA TRP A 240 -11.07 13.54 8.68
C TRP A 240 -11.03 14.70 9.66
N SER A 241 -12.14 15.01 10.32
CA SER A 241 -12.20 16.11 11.27
C SER A 241 -11.40 15.79 12.52
N LEU A 242 -11.45 14.56 13.02
CA LEU A 242 -10.59 14.09 14.11
C LEU A 242 -9.11 14.15 13.72
N TRP A 243 -8.74 13.60 12.56
CA TRP A 243 -7.36 13.63 12.10
C TRP A 243 -6.81 15.07 11.96
N THR A 244 -7.59 15.97 11.36
CA THR A 244 -7.18 17.37 11.19
C THR A 244 -7.15 18.15 12.50
N ALA A 245 -8.11 17.94 13.41
CA ALA A 245 -8.12 18.53 14.73
C ALA A 245 -6.90 18.08 15.56
N ARG A 246 -6.55 16.78 15.50
CA ARG A 246 -5.34 16.25 16.13
C ARG A 246 -4.09 16.94 15.60
N ASN A 247 -3.95 17.05 14.28
CA ASN A 247 -2.77 17.67 13.68
C ASN A 247 -2.65 19.15 14.05
N LYS A 248 -3.76 19.90 14.04
CA LYS A 248 -3.79 21.29 14.50
C LYS A 248 -3.41 21.43 15.96
N LYS A 249 -3.95 20.58 16.84
CA LYS A 249 -3.56 20.57 18.26
C LYS A 249 -2.07 20.24 18.43
N ASN A 250 -1.52 19.32 17.64
CA ASN A 250 -0.11 18.94 17.73
C ASN A 250 0.86 20.00 17.20
N PHE A 251 0.57 20.67 16.09
CA PHE A 251 1.49 21.61 15.42
C PHE A 251 1.22 23.07 15.73
N GLU A 252 -0.03 23.44 16.01
CA GLU A 252 -0.48 24.83 16.20
C GLU A 252 -0.99 25.07 17.63
N GLN A 253 -0.95 24.05 18.51
CA GLN A 253 -1.48 24.11 19.89
C GLN A 253 -2.96 24.56 19.97
N GLN A 254 -3.72 24.36 18.89
CA GLN A 254 -5.13 24.75 18.84
C GLN A 254 -5.97 23.87 19.77
N GLU A 255 -6.80 24.50 20.62
CA GLU A 255 -7.77 23.79 21.44
C GLU A 255 -8.86 23.12 20.59
N VAL A 256 -9.33 21.96 21.05
CA VAL A 256 -10.35 21.17 20.34
C VAL A 256 -11.59 21.09 21.22
N HIS A 257 -12.64 21.80 20.81
CA HIS A 257 -13.95 21.76 21.47
C HIS A 257 -14.90 20.85 20.71
N LEU A 258 -15.66 20.04 21.46
CA LEU A 258 -16.60 19.06 20.92
C LEU A 258 -17.63 19.71 19.99
N ASP A 259 -18.29 20.78 20.43
CA ASP A 259 -19.37 21.41 19.68
C ASP A 259 -18.88 22.01 18.36
N THR A 260 -17.73 22.70 18.39
CA THR A 260 -17.10 23.25 17.18
C THR A 260 -16.76 22.15 16.19
N LEU A 261 -16.26 21.01 16.68
CA LEU A 261 -15.89 19.87 15.86
C LEU A 261 -17.13 19.20 15.23
N CYS A 262 -18.18 18.98 16.02
CA CYS A 262 -19.47 18.46 15.53
C CYS A 262 -20.10 19.38 14.49
N HIS A 263 -20.11 20.70 14.74
CA HIS A 263 -20.60 21.69 13.78
C HIS A 263 -19.80 21.65 12.47
N LEU A 264 -18.46 21.58 12.55
CA LEU A 264 -17.60 21.45 11.37
C LEU A 264 -17.91 20.18 10.56
N ILE A 265 -18.14 19.05 11.24
CA ILE A 265 -18.48 17.79 10.58
C ILE A 265 -19.79 17.89 9.80
N ARG A 266 -20.83 18.46 10.41
CA ARG A 266 -22.12 18.69 9.75
C ARG A 266 -21.94 19.54 8.50
N TRP A 267 -21.21 20.65 8.60
CA TRP A 267 -20.90 21.50 7.47
C TRP A 267 -20.11 20.77 6.38
N ARG A 268 -19.12 19.95 6.73
CA ARG A 268 -18.36 19.17 5.73
C ARG A 268 -19.28 18.25 4.94
N ILE A 269 -20.16 17.51 5.61
CA ILE A 269 -21.09 16.58 4.96
C ILE A 269 -22.00 17.35 3.98
N ILE A 270 -22.56 18.48 4.41
CA ILE A 270 -23.43 19.34 3.58
C ILE A 270 -22.66 19.92 2.39
N TRP A 271 -21.42 20.36 2.59
CA TRP A 271 -20.59 20.88 1.51
C TRP A 271 -20.22 19.80 0.50
N TRP A 272 -19.92 18.58 0.96
CA TRP A 272 -19.61 17.47 0.07
C TRP A 272 -20.83 17.01 -0.71
N SER A 273 -22.03 17.08 -0.11
CA SER A 273 -23.27 16.66 -0.77
C SER A 273 -23.59 17.45 -2.02
N LYS A 274 -23.19 18.73 -2.09
CA LYS A 274 -23.32 19.56 -3.29
C LYS A 274 -22.56 19.04 -4.51
N ALA A 275 -21.50 18.26 -4.29
CA ALA A 275 -20.68 17.70 -5.36
C ALA A 275 -21.19 16.33 -5.84
N TRP A 276 -22.21 15.76 -5.19
CA TRP A 276 -22.77 14.49 -5.60
C TRP A 276 -23.65 14.68 -6.84
N LYS A 277 -23.53 13.80 -7.84
CA LYS A 277 -24.30 13.85 -9.09
C LYS A 277 -25.81 13.61 -8.94
N GLU A 278 -26.30 13.44 -7.72
CA GLU A 278 -27.68 13.07 -7.43
C GLU A 278 -28.45 14.31 -7.01
N TYR A 279 -29.70 14.41 -7.46
CA TYR A 279 -30.54 15.54 -7.10
C TYR A 279 -30.73 15.57 -5.57
N ASN A 280 -30.30 16.66 -4.95
CA ASN A 280 -30.55 16.92 -3.54
C ASN A 280 -31.67 17.97 -3.44
N PRO A 281 -32.87 17.59 -2.98
CA PRO A 281 -34.01 18.51 -2.93
C PRO A 281 -33.85 19.60 -1.86
N TYR A 282 -32.87 19.50 -0.95
CA TYR A 282 -32.72 20.40 0.18
C TYR A 282 -31.66 21.47 -0.07
N SER A 283 -32.00 22.70 0.30
CA SER A 283 -31.04 23.81 0.37
C SER A 283 -30.02 23.59 1.50
N THR A 284 -28.92 24.33 1.46
CA THR A 284 -27.93 24.28 2.56
C THR A 284 -28.50 24.68 3.90
N GLU A 285 -29.39 25.68 3.92
CA GLU A 285 -29.98 26.17 5.16
C GLU A 285 -30.92 25.14 5.78
N GLU A 286 -31.71 24.45 4.95
CA GLU A 286 -32.56 23.35 5.40
C GLU A 286 -31.74 22.18 5.94
N LEU A 287 -30.64 21.81 5.27
CA LEU A 287 -29.77 20.73 5.74
C LEU A 287 -29.05 21.06 7.05
N VAL A 288 -28.67 22.33 7.26
CA VAL A 288 -28.06 22.78 8.52
C VAL A 288 -29.08 22.78 9.64
N ARG A 289 -30.28 23.32 9.40
CA ARG A 289 -31.36 23.39 10.40
C ARG A 289 -31.92 22.02 10.77
N ASN A 290 -31.95 21.11 9.81
CA ASN A 290 -32.59 19.80 9.94
C ASN A 290 -31.58 18.64 9.85
N PHE A 291 -30.32 18.85 10.22
CA PHE A 291 -29.29 17.81 10.09
C PHE A 291 -29.70 16.50 10.79
N ASP A 292 -30.30 16.60 11.97
CA ASP A 292 -30.79 15.44 12.75
C ASP A 292 -32.09 14.82 12.19
N SER A 293 -32.72 15.50 11.24
CA SER A 293 -33.92 15.04 10.51
C SER A 293 -33.59 14.54 9.10
N ILE A 294 -32.34 14.65 8.63
CA ILE A 294 -31.90 14.10 7.33
C ILE A 294 -32.36 12.64 7.14
N PRO A 295 -32.31 11.74 8.14
CA PRO A 295 -32.80 10.37 7.98
C PRO A 295 -34.32 10.24 7.76
N ILE A 296 -35.10 11.22 8.23
CA ILE A 296 -36.58 11.28 8.11
C ILE A 296 -36.98 11.87 6.76
N LEU A 297 -36.17 12.78 6.24
CA LEU A 297 -36.38 13.43 4.94
C LEU A 297 -36.23 12.45 3.76
N PHE A 298 -35.58 11.30 3.99
CA PHE A 298 -35.31 10.25 3.00
C PHE A 298 -35.80 8.87 3.46
N SER A 299 -36.86 8.81 4.27
CA SER A 299 -37.53 7.57 4.70
C SER A 299 -38.78 7.29 3.87
#